data_AF-A0AAU6JY87-F1
#
_entry.id   AF-A0AAU6JY87-F1
#
_cell.length_a   1.000
_cell.length_b   1.000
_cell.length_c   1.000
_cell.angle_alpha   90.00
_cell.angle_beta   90.00
_cell.angle_gamma   90.00
#
_symmetry.space_group_name_H-M   'P 1'
#
loop_
_entity.id
_entity.type
_entity.pdbx_description
1 polymer ?
#
loop_
_entity_poly.entity_id
_entity_poly.type
_entity_poly.pdbx_seq_one_letter_code
_entity_poly.pdbx_strand_id
1 'polypeptide(L)'
;MDTPPLAEENRWKPAETRAVGGTIGPLSAERVASVIVDGIDRRRFAICPGTGTRVPARFGSVLPPLLNRGFDRRVAWSAGRRSGHDARSPEHIPREGATWVCHLCRGLTEL
;
A
#
# COMPACT_ATOMS: atom_id res chain seq x y z
N MET A 1 -3.83 -4.20 -13.47
CA MET A 1 -2.85 -4.30 -14.56
C MET A 1 -1.77 -5.26 -14.12
N ASP A 2 -1.61 -6.37 -14.83
CA ASP A 2 -0.56 -7.35 -14.54
C ASP A 2 0.70 -6.94 -15.30
N THR A 3 1.60 -6.24 -14.60
CA THR A 3 2.88 -5.84 -15.16
C THR A 3 3.96 -6.81 -14.68
N PRO A 4 4.97 -7.13 -15.50
CA PRO A 4 6.09 -7.98 -15.08
C PRO A 4 6.76 -7.53 -13.76
N PRO A 5 6.95 -6.21 -13.50
CA PRO A 5 7.47 -5.73 -12.22
C PRO A 5 6.58 -6.07 -11.01
N LEU A 6 5.25 -6.03 -11.16
CA LEU A 6 4.32 -6.32 -10.07
C LEU A 6 4.37 -7.81 -9.68
N ALA A 7 4.57 -8.69 -10.65
CA ALA A 7 4.75 -10.12 -10.42
C ALA A 7 6.02 -10.41 -9.62
N GLU A 8 7.12 -9.71 -9.94
CA GLU A 8 8.39 -9.83 -9.21
C GLU A 8 8.27 -9.27 -7.79
N GLU A 9 7.69 -8.08 -7.61
CA GLU A 9 7.45 -7.48 -6.30
C GLU A 9 6.64 -8.41 -5.38
N ASN A 10 5.63 -9.09 -5.94
CA ASN A 10 4.80 -10.01 -5.19
C ASN A 10 5.53 -11.25 -4.66
N ARG A 11 6.65 -11.67 -5.29
CA ARG A 11 7.49 -12.78 -4.80
C ARG A 11 8.16 -12.45 -3.48
N TRP A 12 8.63 -11.20 -3.34
CA TRP A 12 9.39 -10.74 -2.18
C TRP A 12 8.52 -10.13 -1.08
N LYS A 13 7.25 -9.84 -1.36
CA LYS A 13 6.32 -9.34 -0.34
C LYS A 13 6.22 -10.32 0.83
N PRO A 14 6.37 -9.86 2.07
CA PRO A 14 6.19 -10.72 3.23
C PRO A 14 4.72 -11.15 3.38
N ALA A 15 4.47 -12.23 4.12
CA ALA A 15 3.14 -12.83 4.23
C ALA A 15 2.11 -11.90 4.87
N GLU A 16 2.56 -11.04 5.76
CA GLU A 16 1.78 -10.01 6.47
C GLU A 16 1.25 -8.98 5.47
N THR A 17 2.14 -8.43 4.65
CA THR A 17 1.78 -7.45 3.61
C THR A 17 0.86 -8.08 2.56
N ARG A 18 1.06 -9.36 2.21
CA ARG A 18 0.12 -10.09 1.34
C ARG A 18 -1.25 -10.32 2.00
N ALA A 19 -1.30 -10.65 3.27
CA ALA A 19 -2.55 -10.89 4.00
C ALA A 19 -3.41 -9.62 4.17
N VAL A 20 -2.76 -8.45 4.26
CA VAL A 20 -3.43 -7.16 4.36
C VAL A 20 -3.72 -6.57 2.97
N GLY A 21 -2.68 -6.38 2.16
CA GLY A 21 -2.74 -5.68 0.87
C GLY A 21 -3.28 -6.51 -0.29
N GLY A 22 -3.22 -7.85 -0.22
CA GLY A 22 -3.74 -8.73 -1.26
C GLY A 22 -5.26 -8.71 -1.43
N THR A 23 -5.97 -8.01 -0.55
CA THR A 23 -7.43 -7.87 -0.61
C THR A 23 -7.88 -6.94 -1.74
N ILE A 24 -7.01 -6.02 -2.20
CA ILE A 24 -7.32 -5.07 -3.26
C ILE A 24 -6.63 -5.54 -4.54
N GLY A 25 -7.43 -6.11 -5.45
CA GLY A 25 -6.93 -6.58 -6.73
C GLY A 25 -6.49 -5.45 -7.66
N PRO A 26 -5.65 -5.76 -8.67
CA PRO A 26 -5.25 -4.78 -9.68
C PRO A 26 -6.47 -4.24 -10.43
N LEU A 27 -6.59 -2.92 -10.56
CA LEU A 27 -7.61 -2.30 -11.41
C LEU A 27 -7.17 -2.35 -12.88
N SER A 28 -8.13 -2.43 -13.80
CA SER A 28 -7.85 -2.27 -15.24
C SER A 28 -7.62 -0.79 -15.57
N ALA A 29 -6.80 -0.52 -16.58
CA ALA A 29 -6.49 0.85 -16.99
C ALA A 29 -7.73 1.57 -17.49
N GLU A 30 -8.60 0.86 -18.22
CA GLU A 30 -9.87 1.35 -18.77
C GLU A 30 -10.83 1.74 -17.65
N ARG A 31 -10.88 0.95 -16.58
CA ARG A 31 -11.72 1.26 -15.42
C ARG A 31 -11.22 2.51 -14.69
N VAL A 32 -9.91 2.67 -14.56
CA VAL A 32 -9.34 3.88 -13.95
C VAL A 32 -9.62 5.10 -14.82
N ALA A 33 -9.36 5.02 -16.12
CA ALA A 33 -9.58 6.12 -17.06
C ALA A 33 -11.05 6.57 -17.09
N SER A 34 -11.99 5.63 -17.19
CA SER A 34 -13.43 5.95 -17.20
C SER A 34 -13.91 6.64 -15.92
N VAL A 35 -13.42 6.22 -14.75
CA VAL A 35 -13.78 6.86 -13.48
C VAL A 35 -13.15 8.26 -13.35
N ILE A 36 -11.96 8.48 -13.92
CA ILE A 36 -11.33 9.80 -13.96
C ILE A 36 -12.14 10.75 -14.83
N VAL A 37 -12.48 10.35 -16.06
CA VAL A 37 -13.27 11.18 -16.98
C VAL A 37 -14.65 11.51 -16.37
N ASP A 38 -15.37 10.53 -15.82
CA ASP A 38 -16.63 10.76 -15.11
C ASP A 38 -16.47 11.72 -13.90
N GLY A 39 -15.35 11.63 -13.20
CA GLY A 39 -15.04 12.52 -12.07
C GLY A 39 -14.81 13.97 -12.51
N ILE A 40 -14.13 14.16 -13.63
CA ILE A 40 -13.88 15.48 -14.24
C ILE A 40 -15.20 16.09 -14.70
N ASP A 41 -16.00 15.36 -15.47
CA ASP A 41 -17.30 15.84 -15.99
C ASP A 41 -18.24 16.28 -14.87
N ARG A 42 -18.19 15.56 -13.74
CA ARG A 42 -19.02 15.83 -12.55
C ARG A 42 -18.38 16.81 -11.56
N ARG A 43 -17.23 17.43 -11.91
CA ARG A 43 -16.46 18.35 -11.08
C ARG A 43 -16.22 17.83 -9.65
N ARG A 44 -15.91 16.53 -9.52
CA ARG A 44 -15.66 15.91 -8.22
C ARG A 44 -14.22 16.16 -7.79
N PHE A 45 -14.04 16.71 -6.60
CA PHE A 45 -12.72 16.93 -6.00
C PHE A 45 -11.95 15.64 -5.72
N ALA A 46 -12.64 14.58 -5.27
CA ALA A 46 -12.01 13.28 -4.99
C ALA A 46 -12.54 12.21 -5.96
N ILE A 47 -11.61 11.53 -6.64
CA ILE A 47 -11.89 10.47 -7.61
C ILE A 47 -11.29 9.16 -7.08
N CYS A 48 -12.15 8.21 -6.70
CA CYS A 48 -11.73 6.90 -6.19
C CYS A 48 -12.18 5.81 -7.17
N PRO A 49 -11.26 5.17 -7.93
CA PRO A 49 -11.61 4.21 -8.98
C PRO A 49 -12.08 2.86 -8.45
N GLY A 50 -11.69 2.49 -7.22
CA GLY A 50 -12.09 1.25 -6.56
C GLY A 50 -13.01 1.47 -5.36
N THR A 51 -13.88 0.52 -5.07
CA THR A 51 -14.68 0.52 -3.83
C THR A 51 -13.80 0.42 -2.59
N GLY A 52 -12.69 -0.34 -2.69
CA GLY A 52 -11.68 -0.48 -1.64
C GLY A 52 -10.97 0.83 -1.26
N THR A 53 -10.96 1.83 -2.15
CA THR A 53 -10.43 3.17 -1.85
C THR A 53 -11.54 4.18 -1.57
N ARG A 54 -12.71 4.03 -2.20
CA ARG A 54 -13.87 4.93 -2.04
C ARG A 54 -14.50 4.89 -0.65
N VAL A 55 -14.63 3.70 -0.06
CA VAL A 55 -15.24 3.54 1.26
C VAL A 55 -14.35 4.15 2.35
N PRO A 56 -13.03 3.86 2.42
CA PRO A 56 -12.14 4.55 3.35
C PRO A 56 -12.05 6.06 3.09
N ALA A 57 -12.06 6.50 1.84
CA ALA A 57 -12.04 7.94 1.52
C ALA A 57 -13.31 8.68 2.04
N ARG A 58 -14.45 7.98 2.13
CA ARG A 58 -15.72 8.56 2.61
C ARG A 58 -15.91 8.42 4.12
N PHE A 59 -15.39 7.34 4.71
CA PHE A 59 -15.59 6.99 6.13
C PHE A 59 -14.28 6.99 6.94
N GLY A 60 -13.24 7.67 6.44
CA GLY A 60 -11.87 7.63 6.98
C GLY A 60 -11.74 8.07 8.43
N SER A 61 -12.73 8.79 8.98
CA SER A 61 -12.73 9.20 10.40
C SER A 61 -13.38 8.17 11.34
N VAL A 62 -14.23 7.28 10.83
CA VAL A 62 -15.06 6.35 11.66
C VAL A 62 -14.59 4.91 11.55
N LEU A 63 -14.09 4.53 10.37
CA LEU A 63 -13.65 3.16 10.06
C LEU A 63 -12.28 2.74 10.65
N PRO A 64 -11.31 3.63 10.98
CA PRO A 64 -9.97 3.20 11.43
C PRO A 64 -9.91 2.22 12.61
N PRO A 65 -10.63 2.41 13.74
CA PRO A 65 -10.50 1.52 14.88
C PRO A 65 -10.96 0.08 14.57
N LEU A 66 -12.00 -0.08 13.73
CA LEU A 66 -12.49 -1.39 13.31
C LEU A 66 -11.55 -2.04 12.29
N LEU A 67 -11.06 -1.27 11.32
CA LEU A 67 -10.14 -1.76 10.29
C LEU A 67 -8.80 -2.20 10.89
N ASN A 68 -8.23 -1.40 11.78
CA ASN A 68 -6.95 -1.70 12.43
C ASN A 68 -7.04 -3.01 13.22
N ARG A 69 -8.13 -3.23 13.96
CA ARG A 69 -8.36 -4.50 14.67
C ARG A 69 -8.40 -5.71 13.71
N GLY A 70 -9.01 -5.54 12.54
CA GLY A 70 -9.04 -6.57 11.50
C GLY A 70 -7.69 -6.81 10.81
N PHE A 71 -6.90 -5.75 10.63
CA PHE A 71 -5.53 -5.85 10.10
C PHE A 71 -4.59 -6.51 11.11
N ASP A 72 -4.61 -6.10 12.37
CA ASP A 72 -3.79 -6.68 13.44
C ASP A 72 -4.08 -8.16 13.62
N ARG A 73 -5.34 -8.58 13.52
CA ARG A 73 -5.73 -9.99 13.59
C ARG A 73 -5.15 -10.80 12.42
N ARG A 74 -5.14 -10.23 11.21
CA ARG A 74 -4.56 -10.86 10.02
C ARG A 74 -3.03 -10.94 10.12
N VAL A 75 -2.39 -9.88 10.61
CA VAL A 75 -0.94 -9.84 10.85
C VAL A 75 -0.53 -10.87 11.91
N ALA A 76 -1.28 -10.97 13.02
CA ALA A 76 -1.04 -11.96 14.08
C ALA A 76 -1.19 -13.39 13.54
N TRP A 77 -2.19 -13.65 12.70
CA TRP A 77 -2.38 -14.95 12.06
C TRP A 77 -1.27 -15.30 11.05
N SER A 78 -0.77 -14.32 10.27
CA SER A 78 0.39 -14.54 9.40
C SER A 78 1.70 -14.68 10.18
N ALA A 79 1.82 -14.00 11.33
CA ALA A 79 3.00 -14.04 12.19
C ALA A 79 3.24 -15.42 12.82
N GLY A 80 2.16 -16.12 13.22
CA GLY A 80 2.24 -17.49 13.73
C GLY A 80 2.78 -18.52 12.73
N ARG A 81 2.82 -18.17 11.43
CA ARG A 81 3.38 -19.02 10.37
C ARG A 81 4.88 -18.77 10.09
N ARG A 82 5.49 -17.75 10.72
CA ARG A 82 6.92 -17.43 10.53
C ARG A 82 7.88 -18.41 11.24
N SER A 83 7.43 -19.15 12.24
CA SER A 83 8.27 -20.08 13.02
C SER A 83 8.91 -21.23 12.22
N GLY A 84 8.59 -21.38 10.93
CA GLY A 84 9.21 -22.38 10.03
C GLY A 84 10.00 -21.82 8.84
N HIS A 85 10.08 -20.50 8.62
CA HIS A 85 10.69 -19.91 7.41
C HIS A 85 11.83 -18.89 7.69
N ASP A 86 12.26 -18.71 8.94
CA ASP A 86 13.43 -17.87 9.28
C ASP A 86 14.78 -18.63 9.14
N ALA A 87 14.76 -19.93 8.81
CA ALA A 87 15.99 -20.72 8.64
C ALA A 87 16.69 -20.53 7.29
N ARG A 88 16.22 -19.63 6.41
CA ARG A 88 16.81 -19.41 5.08
C ARG A 88 17.06 -17.93 4.77
N SER A 89 17.68 -17.24 5.72
CA SER A 89 18.29 -15.93 5.45
C SER A 89 19.81 -16.04 5.52
N PRO A 90 20.50 -16.12 4.38
CA PRO A 90 21.86 -15.64 4.28
C PRO A 90 21.93 -14.59 3.17
N GLU A 91 21.56 -13.34 3.47
CA GLU A 91 22.33 -12.20 2.96
C GLU A 91 21.93 -10.91 3.69
N HIS A 92 22.89 -10.46 4.47
CA HIS A 92 23.06 -9.12 4.95
C HIS A 92 22.95 -8.13 3.76
N ILE A 93 21.86 -7.39 3.66
CA ILE A 93 21.84 -6.16 2.83
C ILE A 93 22.54 -5.10 3.67
N PRO A 94 23.77 -4.67 3.29
CA PRO A 94 24.50 -3.68 4.07
C PRO A 94 23.73 -2.36 4.04
N ARG A 95 23.33 -1.87 5.23
CA ARG A 95 22.66 -0.59 5.40
C ARG A 95 23.69 0.53 5.41
N GLU A 96 24.33 0.75 4.27
CA GLU A 96 25.22 1.89 4.07
C GLU A 96 24.44 2.93 3.26
N GLY A 97 24.10 4.06 3.90
CA GLY A 97 23.51 5.21 3.21
C GLY A 97 22.00 5.46 3.39
N ALA A 98 21.41 5.10 4.55
CA ALA A 98 20.07 5.58 4.92
C ALA A 98 20.05 7.06 5.37
N THR A 99 20.81 7.91 4.67
CA THR A 99 20.86 9.36 4.84
C THR A 99 20.18 10.04 3.65
N TRP A 100 18.90 9.74 3.42
CA TRP A 100 18.06 10.59 2.58
C TRP A 100 17.63 11.81 3.41
N VAL A 101 18.60 12.66 3.74
CA VAL A 101 18.31 14.05 4.08
C VAL A 101 17.84 14.70 2.79
N CYS A 102 16.55 15.02 2.75
CA CYS A 102 15.95 15.79 1.67
C CYS A 102 16.69 17.13 1.56
N HIS A 103 17.59 17.25 0.57
CA HIS A 103 18.41 18.44 0.34
C HIS A 103 17.56 19.68 -0.05
N LEU A 104 16.25 19.49 -0.27
CA LEU A 104 15.32 20.55 -0.64
C LEU A 104 14.72 21.29 0.58
N CYS A 105 14.79 20.74 1.80
CA CYS A 105 14.16 21.35 2.99
C CYS A 105 15.08 22.31 3.77
N ARG A 106 16.36 22.45 3.42
CA ARG A 106 17.30 23.31 4.19
C ARG A 106 17.39 24.76 3.70
N GLY A 107 16.61 25.16 2.69
CA GLY A 107 16.66 26.50 2.09
C GLY A 107 15.52 27.46 2.46
N LEU A 108 14.61 27.10 3.36
CA LEU A 108 13.37 27.86 3.62
C LEU A 108 13.21 28.33 5.07
N THR A 109 14.32 28.55 5.79
CA THR A 109 14.32 29.12 7.14
C THR A 109 15.31 30.30 7.32
N GLU A 110 15.64 31.01 6.23
CA GLU A 110 16.45 32.24 6.29
C GLU A 110 15.87 33.36 5.40
N LEU A 111 14.58 33.66 5.57
CA LEU A 111 13.98 34.96 5.22
C LEU A 111 13.00 35.39 6.31
#